data_AF-A0A8T3C3Z7-F1
#
_entry.id   AF-A0A8T3C3Z7-F1
#
_cell.length_a   1.000
_cell.length_b   1.000
_cell.length_c   1.000
_cell.angle_alpha   90.00
_cell.angle_beta   90.00
_cell.angle_gamma   90.00
#
_symmetry.space_group_name_H-M   'P 1'
#
loop_
_entity.id
_entity.type
_entity.pdbx_description
1 polymer ?
#
loop_
_entity_poly.entity_id
_entity_poly.type
_entity_poly.pdbx_seq_one_letter_code
_entity_poly.pdbx_strand_id
1 'polypeptide(L)'
;MNADYMLWKLINQNLISALYSTISPSILPYILNMQSAQEIWRMLETKLQPTNHSRVIQLKNALHNLTMGDSSMQQYLAQIKSIVDSIAATGSRVDTEDILHYILNGLPIAYNSFSTSIRTCQSTISLYSLLCSEEINIQNQLLKDSTRDNSAFYINVRPNMGRGNSSFNNRPS
;
A
#
# COMPACT_ATOMS: atom_id res chain seq x y z
N MET A 1 -17.48 -48.99 35.55
CA MET A 1 -17.82 -47.74 34.82
C MET A 1 -16.51 -47.06 34.44
N ASN A 2 -16.27 -46.81 33.15
CA ASN A 2 -15.01 -46.23 32.68
C ASN A 2 -14.93 -44.74 33.06
N ALA A 3 -14.01 -44.39 33.96
CA ALA A 3 -13.78 -43.00 34.39
C ALA A 3 -13.38 -42.10 33.21
N ASP A 4 -12.63 -42.65 32.24
CA ASP A 4 -12.19 -41.92 31.05
C ASP A 4 -13.35 -41.48 30.15
N TYR A 5 -14.41 -42.29 30.08
CA TYR A 5 -15.61 -41.95 29.32
C TYR A 5 -16.40 -40.79 29.95
N MET A 6 -16.46 -40.76 31.28
CA MET A 6 -17.07 -39.64 32.03
C MET A 6 -16.28 -38.35 31.81
N LEU A 7 -14.95 -38.43 31.83
CA LEU A 7 -14.05 -37.29 31.60
C LEU A 7 -14.20 -36.74 30.18
N TRP A 8 -14.21 -37.61 29.16
CA TRP A 8 -14.43 -37.20 27.77
C TRP A 8 -15.77 -36.48 27.60
N LYS A 9 -16.84 -37.00 28.21
CA LYS A 9 -18.17 -36.40 28.15
C LYS A 9 -18.21 -35.01 28.78
N LEU A 10 -17.55 -34.83 29.93
CA LEU A 10 -17.42 -33.53 30.61
C LEU A 10 -16.67 -32.52 29.73
N ILE A 11 -15.54 -32.90 29.15
CA ILE A 11 -14.74 -32.05 28.26
C ILE A 11 -15.56 -31.66 27.02
N ASN A 12 -16.23 -32.62 26.40
CA ASN A 12 -17.07 -32.38 25.23
C ASN A 12 -18.20 -31.37 25.54
N GLN A 13 -18.87 -31.49 26.68
CA GLN A 13 -19.91 -30.53 27.09
C GLN A 13 -19.36 -29.13 27.36
N ASN A 14 -18.18 -29.02 27.99
CA ASN A 14 -17.51 -27.73 28.19
C ASN A 14 -17.08 -27.09 26.86
N LEU A 15 -16.62 -27.87 25.89
CA LEU A 15 -16.29 -27.36 24.56
C LEU A 15 -17.54 -26.86 23.84
N ILE A 16 -18.65 -27.60 23.91
CA ILE A 16 -19.93 -27.19 23.31
C ILE A 16 -20.42 -25.86 23.91
N SER A 17 -20.37 -25.70 25.25
CA SER A 17 -20.81 -24.46 25.90
C SER A 17 -19.90 -23.26 25.55
N ALA A 18 -18.59 -23.45 25.51
CA ALA A 18 -17.64 -22.42 25.09
C ALA A 18 -17.84 -22.01 23.62
N LEU A 19 -18.11 -22.97 22.74
CA LEU A 19 -18.43 -22.72 21.33
C LEU A 19 -19.72 -21.91 21.22
N TYR A 20 -20.80 -22.30 21.89
CA TYR A 20 -22.05 -21.51 21.87
C TYR A 20 -21.87 -20.08 22.38
N SER A 21 -20.96 -19.85 23.34
CA SER A 21 -20.68 -18.50 23.87
C SER A 21 -19.86 -17.60 22.92
N THR A 22 -19.09 -18.18 22.00
CA THR A 22 -18.17 -17.43 21.13
C THR A 22 -18.70 -17.23 19.71
N ILE A 23 -19.73 -17.99 19.33
CA ILE A 23 -20.27 -18.01 17.98
C ILE A 23 -21.31 -16.90 17.80
N SER A 24 -21.24 -16.23 16.65
CA SER A 24 -22.21 -15.20 16.27
C SER A 24 -23.64 -15.77 16.13
N PRO A 25 -24.70 -15.02 16.52
CA PRO A 25 -26.08 -15.50 16.47
C PRO A 25 -26.54 -16.00 15.09
N SER A 26 -25.92 -15.51 14.02
CA SER A 26 -26.23 -15.89 12.64
C SER A 26 -25.86 -17.34 12.30
N ILE A 27 -24.98 -17.99 13.08
CA ILE A 27 -24.52 -19.36 12.85
C ILE A 27 -25.21 -20.36 13.80
N LEU A 28 -25.72 -19.90 14.95
CA LEU A 28 -26.43 -20.72 15.95
C LEU A 28 -27.49 -21.68 15.38
N PRO A 29 -28.42 -21.28 14.48
CA PRO A 29 -29.45 -22.19 13.97
C PRO A 29 -28.91 -23.42 13.23
N TYR A 30 -27.67 -23.37 12.75
CA TYR A 30 -27.02 -24.49 12.07
C TYR A 30 -26.34 -25.47 13.04
N ILE A 31 -26.15 -25.07 14.29
CA ILE A 31 -25.36 -25.80 15.30
C ILE A 31 -26.26 -26.45 16.35
N LEU A 32 -27.41 -25.83 16.64
CA LEU A 32 -28.30 -26.20 17.75
C LEU A 32 -28.75 -27.68 17.77
N ASN A 33 -28.70 -28.37 16.63
CA ASN A 33 -29.10 -29.77 16.50
C ASN A 33 -27.94 -30.77 16.66
N MET A 34 -26.71 -30.32 16.92
CA MET A 34 -25.51 -31.16 16.96
C MET A 34 -25.20 -31.64 18.38
N GLN A 35 -24.76 -32.88 18.52
CA GLN A 35 -24.57 -33.54 19.84
C GLN A 35 -23.11 -33.68 20.25
N SER A 36 -22.16 -33.39 19.34
CA SER A 36 -20.73 -33.49 19.59
C SER A 36 -20.01 -32.19 19.23
N ALA A 37 -19.04 -31.77 20.05
CA ALA A 37 -18.17 -30.63 19.75
C ALA A 37 -17.46 -30.81 18.40
N GLN A 38 -17.17 -32.05 18.01
CA GLN A 38 -16.57 -32.36 16.71
C GLN A 38 -17.49 -32.04 15.53
N GLU A 39 -18.80 -32.31 15.65
CA GLU A 39 -19.78 -31.99 14.62
C GLU A 39 -19.94 -30.47 14.47
N ILE A 40 -20.04 -29.78 15.61
CA ILE A 40 -20.09 -28.32 15.67
C ILE A 40 -18.87 -27.71 14.97
N TRP A 41 -17.67 -28.21 15.29
CA TRP A 41 -16.43 -27.73 14.71
C TRP A 41 -16.36 -27.95 13.19
N ARG A 42 -16.72 -29.14 12.71
CA ARG A 42 -16.75 -29.44 11.26
C ARG A 42 -17.74 -28.57 10.50
N MET A 43 -18.90 -28.29 11.09
CA MET A 43 -19.90 -27.43 10.48
C MET A 43 -19.40 -25.98 10.42
N LEU A 44 -18.80 -25.48 11.51
CA LEU A 44 -18.17 -24.17 11.54
C LEU A 44 -17.09 -24.04 10.47
N GLU A 45 -16.20 -25.03 10.38
CA GLU A 45 -15.18 -25.09 9.33
C GLU A 45 -15.81 -25.01 7.94
N THR A 46 -16.82 -25.85 7.66
CA THR A 46 -17.52 -25.87 6.37
C THR A 46 -18.19 -24.54 6.02
N LYS A 47 -18.76 -23.84 7.00
CA LYS A 47 -19.44 -22.54 6.78
C LYS A 47 -18.48 -21.37 6.68
N LEU A 48 -17.43 -21.35 7.50
CA LEU A 48 -16.48 -20.25 7.57
C LEU A 48 -15.39 -20.35 6.50
N GLN A 49 -15.07 -21.55 6.02
CA GLN A 49 -14.02 -21.75 5.02
C GLN A 49 -14.30 -21.04 3.69
N PRO A 50 -15.51 -21.11 3.09
CA PRO A 50 -15.85 -20.31 1.92
C PRO A 50 -15.74 -18.80 2.17
N THR A 51 -16.15 -18.33 3.36
CA THR A 51 -16.06 -16.90 3.71
C THR A 51 -14.62 -16.43 3.85
N ASN A 52 -13.74 -17.25 4.45
CA ASN A 52 -12.31 -16.98 4.52
C ASN A 52 -11.68 -16.96 3.12
N HIS A 53 -12.00 -17.93 2.27
CA HIS A 53 -11.49 -17.97 0.91
C HIS A 53 -11.94 -16.74 0.08
N SER A 54 -13.22 -16.39 0.15
CA SER A 54 -13.75 -15.18 -0.48
C SER A 54 -13.06 -13.91 0.05
N ARG A 55 -12.83 -13.83 1.36
CA ARG A 55 -12.14 -12.69 1.98
C ARG A 55 -10.70 -12.57 1.49
N VAL A 56 -9.97 -13.68 1.36
CA VAL A 56 -8.62 -13.69 0.77
C VAL A 56 -8.65 -13.17 -0.66
N ILE A 57 -9.59 -13.62 -1.49
CA ILE A 57 -9.73 -13.14 -2.87
C ILE A 57 -10.02 -11.64 -2.91
N GLN A 58 -10.94 -11.16 -2.07
CA GLN A 58 -11.27 -9.73 -2.00
C GLN A 58 -10.05 -8.89 -1.60
N LEU A 59 -9.27 -9.34 -0.61
CA LEU A 59 -8.06 -8.66 -0.18
C LEU A 59 -6.97 -8.67 -1.26
N LYS A 60 -6.79 -9.79 -1.98
CA LYS A 60 -5.86 -9.85 -3.12
C LYS A 60 -6.28 -8.92 -4.26
N ASN A 61 -7.58 -8.85 -4.56
CA ASN A 61 -8.10 -7.93 -5.57
C ASN A 61 -7.94 -6.46 -5.13
N ALA A 62 -8.16 -6.16 -3.85
CA ALA A 62 -7.92 -4.84 -3.30
C ALA A 62 -6.45 -4.45 -3.40
N LEU A 63 -5.52 -5.38 -3.12
CA LEU A 63 -4.08 -5.16 -3.28
C LEU A 63 -3.69 -4.89 -4.74
N HIS A 64 -4.22 -5.68 -5.68
CA HIS A 64 -3.94 -5.53 -7.11
C HIS A 64 -4.43 -4.19 -7.67
N ASN A 65 -5.61 -3.73 -7.22
CA ASN A 65 -6.23 -2.51 -7.73
C ASN A 65 -5.82 -1.26 -6.94
N LEU A 66 -4.93 -1.39 -5.94
CA LEU A 66 -4.51 -0.27 -5.12
C LEU A 66 -3.49 0.59 -5.87
N THR A 67 -3.90 1.82 -6.20
CA THR A 67 -3.04 2.84 -6.79
C THR A 67 -2.79 3.96 -5.78
N MET A 68 -1.60 4.54 -5.81
CA MET A 68 -1.24 5.68 -4.94
C MET A 68 -2.19 6.87 -5.13
N GLY A 69 -2.58 7.18 -6.38
CA GLY A 69 -3.48 8.30 -6.69
C GLY A 69 -2.94 9.62 -6.15
N ASP A 70 -3.78 10.37 -5.43
CA ASP A 70 -3.44 11.64 -4.78
C ASP A 70 -2.89 11.47 -3.34
N SER A 71 -2.69 10.22 -2.88
CA SER A 71 -2.22 9.91 -1.54
C SER A 71 -0.71 10.16 -1.42
N SER A 72 -0.22 10.43 -0.19
CA SER A 72 1.24 10.46 0.03
C SER A 72 1.85 9.06 -0.05
N MET A 73 3.15 8.98 -0.33
CA MET A 73 3.88 7.70 -0.44
C MET A 73 3.77 6.89 0.85
N GLN A 74 3.84 7.57 2.00
CA GLN A 74 3.67 6.95 3.32
C GLN A 74 2.27 6.37 3.53
N GLN A 75 1.23 7.10 3.14
CA GLN A 75 -0.15 6.62 3.24
C GLN A 75 -0.39 5.41 2.34
N TYR A 76 0.14 5.45 1.12
CA TYR A 76 0.05 4.33 0.18
C TYR A 76 0.73 3.06 0.73
N LEU A 77 1.97 3.15 1.23
CA LEU A 77 2.66 2.01 1.84
C LEU A 77 1.95 1.49 3.10
N ALA A 78 1.38 2.38 3.91
CA ALA A 78 0.61 2.00 5.09
C ALA A 78 -0.65 1.21 4.72
N GLN A 79 -1.36 1.61 3.65
CA GLN A 79 -2.53 0.89 3.14
C GLN A 79 -2.15 -0.50 2.61
N ILE A 80 -1.08 -0.60 1.82
CA ILE A 80 -0.56 -1.88 1.33
C ILE A 80 -0.23 -2.80 2.50
N LYS A 81 0.50 -2.29 3.49
CA LYS A 81 0.85 -3.04 4.69
C LYS A 81 -0.38 -3.53 5.44
N SER A 82 -1.41 -2.69 5.59
CA SER A 82 -2.66 -3.07 6.25
C SER A 82 -3.39 -4.21 5.51
N ILE A 83 -3.41 -4.18 4.17
CA ILE A 83 -4.00 -5.24 3.36
C ILE A 83 -3.19 -6.54 3.49
N VAL A 84 -1.86 -6.46 3.41
CA VAL A 84 -0.97 -7.64 3.56
C VAL A 84 -1.12 -8.26 4.96
N ASP A 85 -1.15 -7.45 6.01
CA ASP A 85 -1.36 -7.90 7.39
C ASP A 85 -2.76 -8.55 7.55
N SER A 86 -3.77 -8.04 6.84
CA SER A 86 -5.12 -8.65 6.80
C SER A 86 -5.17 -9.99 6.08
N ILE A 87 -4.38 -10.17 5.01
CA ILE A 87 -4.23 -11.45 4.31
C ILE A 87 -3.54 -12.46 5.24
N ALA A 88 -2.47 -12.02 5.92
CA ALA A 88 -1.76 -12.82 6.92
C ALA A 88 -2.68 -13.27 8.07
N ALA A 89 -3.56 -12.40 8.55
CA ALA A 89 -4.54 -12.73 9.58
C ALA A 89 -5.57 -13.78 9.13
N THR A 90 -5.79 -13.94 7.82
CA THR A 90 -6.68 -14.96 7.26
C THR A 90 -5.95 -16.31 7.03
N GLY A 91 -4.68 -16.41 7.43
CA GLY A 91 -3.86 -17.63 7.30
C GLY A 91 -3.22 -17.80 5.93
N SER A 92 -3.35 -16.82 5.03
CA SER A 92 -2.69 -16.81 3.72
C SER A 92 -1.46 -15.91 3.74
N ARG A 93 -0.47 -16.18 2.88
CA ARG A 93 0.72 -15.32 2.73
C ARG A 93 0.82 -14.80 1.30
N VAL A 94 1.44 -13.64 1.16
CA VAL A 94 1.80 -13.04 -0.14
C VAL A 94 3.31 -12.96 -0.17
N ASP A 95 3.91 -13.37 -1.28
CA ASP A 95 5.36 -13.35 -1.42
C ASP A 95 5.89 -11.91 -1.47
N THR A 96 7.08 -11.70 -0.93
CA THR A 96 7.70 -10.36 -0.89
C THR A 96 7.92 -9.78 -2.29
N GLU A 97 8.21 -10.64 -3.27
CA GLU A 97 8.37 -10.26 -4.68
C GLU A 97 7.03 -9.82 -5.29
N ASP A 98 5.93 -10.52 -4.98
CA ASP A 98 4.59 -10.12 -5.38
C ASP A 98 4.21 -8.77 -4.75
N ILE A 99 4.50 -8.56 -3.47
CA ILE A 99 4.25 -7.28 -2.79
C ILE A 99 5.03 -6.16 -3.49
N LEU A 100 6.30 -6.38 -3.83
CA LEU A 100 7.11 -5.43 -4.57
C LEU A 100 6.49 -5.14 -5.95
N HIS A 101 6.01 -6.16 -6.66
CA HIS A 101 5.33 -6.01 -7.94
C HIS A 101 4.07 -5.15 -7.82
N TYR A 102 3.22 -5.41 -6.83
CA TYR A 102 1.99 -4.63 -6.59
C TYR A 102 2.30 -3.17 -6.25
N ILE A 103 3.31 -2.91 -5.39
CA ILE A 103 3.74 -1.55 -5.06
C ILE A 103 4.16 -0.80 -6.32
N LEU A 104 5.04 -1.39 -7.13
CA LEU A 104 5.58 -0.71 -8.31
C LEU A 104 4.53 -0.47 -9.40
N ASN A 105 3.51 -1.33 -9.51
CA ASN A 105 2.43 -1.14 -10.49
C ASN A 105 1.42 -0.07 -10.07
N GLY A 106 1.23 0.16 -8.77
CA GLY A 106 0.31 1.18 -8.26
C GLY A 106 0.91 2.59 -8.18
N LEU A 107 2.18 2.77 -8.53
CA LEU A 107 2.86 4.07 -8.50
C LEU A 107 2.47 4.96 -9.69
N PRO A 108 2.42 6.29 -9.51
CA PRO A 108 2.20 7.24 -10.60
C PRO A 108 3.35 7.25 -11.61
N ILE A 109 3.07 7.76 -12.82
CA ILE A 109 4.03 7.88 -13.93
C ILE A 109 5.31 8.64 -13.52
N ALA A 110 5.20 9.58 -12.58
CA ALA A 110 6.33 10.33 -12.03
C ALA A 110 7.45 9.42 -11.45
N TYR A 111 7.10 8.21 -11.00
CA TYR A 111 8.02 7.24 -10.41
C TYR A 111 8.49 6.18 -11.41
N ASN A 112 8.19 6.28 -12.72
CA ASN A 112 8.55 5.24 -13.70
C ASN A 112 10.06 4.98 -13.79
N SER A 113 10.89 6.02 -13.72
CA SER A 113 12.35 5.90 -13.72
C SER A 113 12.84 5.12 -12.50
N PHE A 114 12.24 5.38 -11.34
CA PHE A 114 12.49 4.66 -10.11
C PHE A 114 12.04 3.20 -10.20
N SER A 115 10.79 2.95 -10.61
CA SER A 115 10.25 1.59 -10.79
C SER A 115 11.10 0.75 -11.74
N THR A 116 11.59 1.34 -12.83
CA THR A 116 12.48 0.67 -13.78
C THR A 116 13.84 0.36 -13.15
N SER A 117 14.39 1.30 -12.38
CA SER A 117 15.65 1.12 -11.66
C SER A 117 15.53 -0.01 -10.64
N ILE A 118 14.47 -0.04 -9.84
CA ILE A 118 14.21 -1.12 -8.87
C ILE A 118 14.05 -2.48 -9.54
N ARG A 119 13.30 -2.57 -10.65
CA ARG A 119 13.13 -3.83 -11.41
C ARG A 119 14.45 -4.37 -11.98
N THR A 120 15.40 -3.49 -12.24
CA THR A 120 16.72 -3.83 -12.80
C THR A 120 17.76 -4.07 -11.70
N CYS A 121 17.49 -3.62 -10.47
CA CYS A 121 18.36 -3.83 -9.32
C CYS A 121 18.22 -5.26 -8.79
N GLN A 122 19.22 -6.10 -9.07
CA GLN A 122 19.32 -7.50 -8.59
C GLN A 122 19.55 -7.64 -7.06
N SER A 123 19.67 -6.53 -6.32
CA SER A 123 20.13 -6.52 -4.93
C SER A 123 19.00 -6.29 -3.94
N THR A 124 19.01 -7.06 -2.84
CA THR A 124 18.15 -6.99 -1.65
C THR A 124 18.32 -5.67 -0.88
N ILE A 125 17.94 -4.55 -1.46
CA ILE A 125 17.94 -3.23 -0.81
C ILE A 125 16.54 -2.95 -0.29
N SER A 126 16.44 -2.39 0.91
CA SER A 126 15.16 -2.02 1.52
C SER A 126 14.43 -1.00 0.65
N LEU A 127 13.33 -1.44 0.02
CA LEU A 127 12.46 -0.60 -0.81
C LEU A 127 12.06 0.69 -0.11
N TYR A 128 11.82 0.63 1.20
CA TYR A 128 11.41 1.79 1.99
C TYR A 128 12.43 2.92 1.91
N SER A 129 13.72 2.63 2.11
CA SER A 129 14.76 3.66 2.02
C SER A 129 14.90 4.25 0.62
N LEU A 130 14.72 3.42 -0.42
CA LEU A 130 14.79 3.86 -1.80
C LEU A 130 13.60 4.76 -2.15
N LEU A 131 12.39 4.38 -1.75
CA LEU A 131 11.17 5.18 -1.96
C LEU A 131 11.24 6.53 -1.25
N CYS A 132 11.72 6.58 0.00
CA CYS A 132 11.93 7.84 0.71
C CYS A 132 12.95 8.75 0.01
N SER A 133 14.03 8.17 -0.53
CA SER A 133 15.05 8.96 -1.24
C SER A 133 14.52 9.56 -2.54
N GLU A 134 13.69 8.81 -3.28
CA GLU A 134 13.09 9.29 -4.53
C GLU A 134 12.02 10.35 -4.28
N GLU A 135 11.22 10.21 -3.23
CA GLU A 135 10.24 11.23 -2.82
C GLU A 135 10.91 12.59 -2.58
N ILE A 136 12.06 12.62 -1.90
CA ILE A 136 12.86 13.83 -1.69
C ILE A 136 13.39 14.39 -3.03
N ASN A 137 13.81 13.51 -3.94
CA ASN A 137 14.33 13.92 -5.24
C ASN A 137 13.24 14.59 -6.10
N ILE A 138 12.04 14.00 -6.15
CA ILE A 138 10.88 14.54 -6.88
C ILE A 138 10.46 15.90 -6.30
N GLN A 139 10.38 16.03 -4.97
CA GLN A 139 10.04 17.32 -4.33
C GLN A 139 11.05 18.42 -4.69
N ASN A 140 12.35 18.09 -4.73
CA ASN A 140 13.39 19.04 -5.13
C ASN A 140 13.31 19.43 -6.60
N GLN A 141 12.87 18.53 -7.49
CA GLN A 141 12.66 18.83 -8.90
C GLN A 141 11.46 19.76 -9.08
N LEU A 142 10.33 19.49 -8.42
CA LEU A 142 9.14 20.35 -8.46
C LEU A 142 9.42 21.77 -7.93
N LEU A 143 10.23 21.91 -6.88
CA LEU A 143 10.69 23.21 -6.37
C LEU A 143 11.59 23.96 -7.37
N LYS A 144 12.47 23.24 -8.08
CA LYS A 144 13.33 23.82 -9.13
C LYS A 144 12.54 24.26 -10.36
N ASP A 145 11.49 23.53 -10.72
CA ASP A 145 10.63 23.91 -11.84
C ASP A 145 9.75 25.12 -11.50
N SER A 146 9.25 25.22 -10.27
CA SER A 146 8.51 26.40 -9.77
C SER A 146 9.36 27.69 -9.73
N THR A 147 10.68 27.57 -9.54
CA THR A 147 11.60 28.73 -9.51
C THR A 147 12.07 29.15 -10.90
N ARG A 148 12.07 28.22 -11.87
CA ARG A 148 12.36 28.52 -13.28
C ARG A 148 11.30 29.41 -13.91
N ASP A 149 10.02 29.15 -13.67
CA ASP A 149 8.92 29.97 -14.22
C ASP A 149 8.91 31.41 -13.67
N ASN A 150 9.30 31.63 -12.40
CA ASN A 150 9.41 32.98 -11.84
C ASN A 150 10.62 33.78 -12.37
N SER A 151 11.66 33.12 -12.88
CA SER A 151 12.85 33.78 -13.43
C SER A 151 12.70 34.22 -14.90
N ALA A 152 11.64 33.77 -15.59
CA ALA A 152 11.36 34.10 -16.99
C ALA A 152 10.73 35.50 -17.19
N PHE A 153 10.32 36.20 -16.13
CA PHE A 153 9.69 37.53 -16.20
C PHE A 153 10.66 38.73 -16.03
N TYR A 154 11.95 38.49 -15.81
CA TYR A 154 12.94 39.56 -15.63
C TYR A 154 14.09 39.48 -16.64
N ILE A 155 13.82 39.75 -17.92
CA ILE A 155 14.88 40.09 -18.88
C ILE A 155 14.48 41.34 -19.70
N ASN A 156 15.32 42.37 -19.52
CA ASN A 156 15.57 43.56 -20.37
C ASN A 156 14.79 44.86 -20.13
N VAL A 157 15.22 45.64 -19.12
CA VAL A 157 15.31 47.10 -19.25
C VAL A 157 16.79 47.45 -19.36
N ARG A 158 17.28 47.72 -20.58
CA ARG A 158 18.63 48.26 -20.80
C ARG A 158 18.66 49.74 -20.41
N PRO A 159 19.60 50.22 -19.57
CA PRO A 159 19.77 51.64 -19.36
C PRO A 159 20.59 52.23 -20.52
N ASN A 160 20.01 53.18 -21.26
CA ASN A 160 20.74 53.98 -22.23
C ASN A 160 21.42 55.14 -21.49
N MET A 161 22.68 54.95 -21.08
CA MET A 161 23.56 56.02 -20.61
C MET A 161 24.44 56.51 -21.76
N GLY A 162 24.41 57.82 -21.99
CA GLY A 162 24.75 58.45 -23.27
C GLY A 162 26.23 58.70 -23.54
N ARG A 163 26.49 59.43 -24.64
CA ARG A 163 27.63 60.35 -24.77
C ARG A 163 27.48 61.23 -26.01
N GLY A 164 27.40 62.54 -25.78
CA GLY A 164 27.62 63.53 -26.83
C GLY A 164 29.09 63.59 -27.22
N ASN A 165 29.36 63.92 -28.49
CA ASN A 165 30.59 64.60 -28.86
C ASN A 165 30.38 65.43 -30.13
N SER A 166 30.61 66.73 -30.00
CA SER A 166 30.68 67.74 -31.04
C SER A 166 32.12 67.92 -31.52
N SER A 167 32.38 67.95 -32.83
CA SER A 167 33.31 68.94 -33.43
C SER A 167 33.48 68.82 -34.94
N PHE A 168 33.20 69.96 -35.59
CA PHE A 168 33.94 70.65 -36.65
C PHE A 168 34.60 69.87 -37.80
N ASN A 169 34.11 70.13 -39.02
CA ASN A 169 34.92 70.06 -40.23
C ASN A 169 34.42 71.07 -41.28
N ASN A 170 35.21 72.09 -41.63
CA ASN A 170 35.35 72.59 -43.02
C ASN A 170 36.33 73.77 -43.19
N ARG A 171 37.41 73.49 -43.91
CA ARG A 171 38.10 74.28 -44.97
C ARG A 171 39.22 73.37 -45.53
N PRO A 172 39.71 73.51 -46.79
CA PRO A 172 40.09 74.76 -47.49
C PRO A 172 39.64 74.73 -48.98
N SER A 173 39.98 75.61 -49.95
CA SER A 173 40.94 76.72 -50.16
C SER A 173 40.27 77.76 -51.04
#